data_AF-A0A661LA35-F1
#
_entry.id   AF-A0A661LA35-F1
#
_cell.length_a   1.000
_cell.length_b   1.000
_cell.length_c   1.000
_cell.angle_alpha   90.00
_cell.angle_beta   90.00
_cell.angle_gamma   90.00
#
_symmetry.space_group_name_H-M   'P 1'
#
loop_
_entity.id
_entity.type
_entity.pdbx_description
1 polymer ?
#
loop_
_entity_poly.entity_id
_entity_poly.type
_entity_poly.pdbx_seq_one_letter_code
_entity_poly.pdbx_strand_id
1 'polypeptide(L)'
;MLKITPPAELVELKGVCSSVPDGRADMVDHLMKELFPLMDFDTWVGTVVQGIPEGYATTFGTISRSLGTETASRAVGSFAAAGRRDVPCHRIVYSDGSVPPSSVDLLAGEMELVRKGDVWFAPGERIIRHITFEPSPFGSLSLHQELMRGLLDGNRHDFGLIAGIDISSRNDTNVCAVCTFTPDGESVGEICHRGGMGIPYVSGFLFYREAPLMIPAVIRAEENGFVDGDTLLVIDGNGALHPRRMGLASEVGTALGMKSCGVAKKLIMGTLSEWRELRPGEYISSVTVGDEVLGKASRTGSGSPIYISTGWGTDLRDVTTVLISLKRGRLPLPVKRAHELANRCRRSEPPSGHL
;
A
#
# COMPACT_ATOMS: atom_id res chain seq x y z
N MET A 1 -18.64 20.85 14.29
CA MET A 1 -17.81 19.66 14.56
C MET A 1 -18.76 18.52 14.86
N LEU A 2 -18.58 17.36 14.21
CA LEU A 2 -19.41 16.17 14.41
C LEU A 2 -18.57 15.10 15.12
N LYS A 3 -19.14 14.39 16.09
CA LYS A 3 -18.49 13.26 16.76
C LYS A 3 -19.25 11.99 16.41
N ILE A 4 -18.55 10.99 15.92
CA ILE A 4 -19.10 9.68 15.57
C ILE A 4 -18.41 8.64 16.44
N THR A 5 -19.20 7.76 17.07
CA THR A 5 -18.68 6.65 17.85
C THR A 5 -18.21 5.54 16.90
N PRO A 6 -16.97 5.07 17.00
CA PRO A 6 -16.50 3.96 16.19
C PRO A 6 -17.12 2.63 16.61
N PRO A 7 -17.22 1.66 15.68
CA PRO A 7 -17.66 0.30 15.99
C PRO A 7 -16.64 -0.41 16.91
N ALA A 8 -17.07 -1.48 17.57
CA ALA A 8 -16.26 -2.20 18.56
C ALA A 8 -14.98 -2.79 17.94
N GLU A 9 -15.08 -3.24 16.69
CA GLU A 9 -14.01 -3.80 15.87
C GLU A 9 -12.86 -2.80 15.65
N LEU A 10 -13.13 -1.49 15.67
CA LEU A 10 -12.06 -0.47 15.60
C LEU A 10 -11.32 -0.30 16.93
N VAL A 11 -11.99 -0.53 18.06
CA VAL A 11 -11.34 -0.56 19.37
C VAL A 11 -10.43 -1.79 19.46
N GLU A 12 -10.91 -2.93 18.94
CA GLU A 12 -10.12 -4.15 18.82
C GLU A 12 -8.92 -3.97 17.88
N LEU A 13 -9.14 -3.39 16.68
CA LEU A 13 -8.06 -3.08 15.72
C LEU A 13 -6.95 -2.26 16.39
N LYS A 14 -7.32 -1.23 17.15
CA LYS A 14 -6.33 -0.44 17.90
C LYS A 14 -5.57 -1.28 18.92
N GLY A 15 -6.25 -2.18 19.62
CA GLY A 15 -5.64 -3.12 20.55
C GLY A 15 -4.59 -4.00 19.87
N VAL A 16 -4.98 -4.66 18.76
CA VAL A 16 -4.11 -5.51 17.94
C VAL A 16 -2.91 -4.70 17.42
N CYS A 17 -3.15 -3.53 16.81
CA CYS A 17 -2.08 -2.64 16.32
C CYS A 17 -1.10 -2.17 17.41
N SER A 18 -1.48 -2.22 18.69
CA SER A 18 -0.65 -1.80 19.82
C SER A 18 0.19 -2.93 20.42
N SER A 19 0.03 -4.16 19.93
CA SER A 19 0.67 -5.38 20.46
C SER A 19 1.40 -6.14 19.37
N VAL A 20 2.44 -5.50 18.81
CA VAL A 20 3.29 -6.11 17.80
C VAL A 20 4.21 -7.16 18.45
N PRO A 21 4.08 -8.46 18.10
CA PRO A 21 4.91 -9.51 18.71
C PRO A 21 6.36 -9.42 18.23
N ASP A 22 7.26 -10.06 18.98
CA ASP A 22 8.62 -10.32 18.52
C ASP A 22 8.72 -11.77 18.03
N GLY A 23 9.49 -12.01 16.98
CA GLY A 23 9.62 -13.32 16.35
C GLY A 23 8.66 -13.57 15.18
N ARG A 24 9.17 -14.27 14.17
CA ARG A 24 8.51 -14.47 12.87
C ARG A 24 7.16 -15.21 12.97
N ALA A 25 7.10 -16.33 13.67
CA ALA A 25 5.90 -17.18 13.69
C ALA A 25 4.72 -16.44 14.34
N ASP A 26 4.96 -15.84 15.50
CA ASP A 26 3.97 -15.05 16.23
C ASP A 26 3.53 -13.82 15.42
N MET A 27 4.46 -13.18 14.70
CA MET A 27 4.15 -12.07 13.81
C MET A 27 3.26 -12.45 12.64
N VAL A 28 3.55 -13.55 11.94
CA VAL A 28 2.71 -14.01 10.83
C VAL A 28 1.31 -14.37 11.34
N ASP A 29 1.21 -15.06 12.48
CA ASP A 29 -0.08 -15.41 13.08
C ASP A 29 -0.87 -14.17 13.50
N HIS A 30 -0.22 -13.22 14.17
CA HIS A 30 -0.81 -11.92 14.53
C HIS A 30 -1.38 -11.20 13.31
N LEU A 31 -0.61 -11.10 12.23
CA LEU A 31 -1.04 -10.43 11.01
C LEU A 31 -2.23 -11.15 10.36
N MET A 32 -2.12 -12.46 10.15
CA MET A 32 -3.09 -13.24 9.37
C MET A 32 -4.39 -13.52 10.13
N LYS A 33 -4.32 -13.72 11.45
CA LYS A 33 -5.46 -14.16 12.27
C LYS A 33 -6.09 -13.04 13.08
N GLU A 34 -5.36 -11.99 13.42
CA GLU A 34 -5.85 -10.91 14.29
C GLU A 34 -5.96 -9.58 13.54
N LEU A 35 -4.89 -9.14 12.86
CA LEU A 35 -4.88 -7.80 12.25
C LEU A 35 -5.70 -7.74 10.97
N PHE A 36 -5.37 -8.56 9.97
CA PHE A 36 -5.99 -8.46 8.66
C PHE A 36 -7.51 -8.70 8.65
N PRO A 37 -8.06 -9.63 9.45
CA PRO A 37 -9.51 -9.82 9.54
C PRO A 37 -10.28 -8.60 10.06
N LEU A 38 -9.64 -7.71 10.83
CA LEU A 38 -10.27 -6.49 11.36
C LEU A 38 -10.24 -5.32 10.36
N MET A 39 -9.59 -5.48 9.20
CA MET A 39 -9.42 -4.43 8.21
C MET A 39 -10.61 -4.31 7.24
N ASP A 40 -11.68 -3.67 7.70
CA ASP A 40 -12.88 -3.43 6.89
C ASP A 40 -13.07 -1.94 6.56
N PHE A 41 -12.43 -1.50 5.47
CA PHE A 41 -12.53 -0.12 4.98
C PHE A 41 -13.97 0.34 4.71
N ASP A 42 -14.79 -0.59 4.22
CA ASP A 42 -16.16 -0.34 3.82
C ASP A 42 -17.06 -0.08 5.04
N THR A 43 -16.84 -0.82 6.13
CA THR A 43 -17.49 -0.53 7.42
C THR A 43 -17.00 0.79 8.02
N TRP A 44 -15.70 1.10 7.91
CA TRP A 44 -15.17 2.36 8.46
C TRP A 44 -15.76 3.59 7.77
N VAL A 45 -15.78 3.62 6.43
CA VAL A 45 -16.38 4.71 5.67
C VAL A 45 -17.89 4.74 5.89
N GLY A 46 -18.56 3.59 5.83
CA GLY A 46 -20.00 3.46 6.05
C GLY A 46 -20.45 4.06 7.37
N THR A 47 -19.73 3.76 8.46
CA THR A 47 -20.02 4.31 9.79
C THR A 47 -19.93 5.84 9.81
N VAL A 48 -18.86 6.40 9.22
CA VAL A 48 -18.70 7.86 9.16
C VAL A 48 -19.82 8.51 8.34
N VAL A 49 -20.19 7.91 7.21
CA VAL A 49 -21.21 8.47 6.30
C VAL A 49 -22.61 8.37 6.92
N GLN A 50 -22.94 7.25 7.56
CA GLN A 50 -24.23 7.07 8.27
C GLN A 50 -24.39 8.04 9.44
N GLY A 51 -23.29 8.43 10.09
CA GLY A 51 -23.32 9.42 11.17
C GLY A 51 -23.53 10.87 10.71
N ILE A 52 -23.52 11.16 9.40
CA ILE A 52 -23.82 12.50 8.87
C ILE A 52 -25.33 12.74 8.99
N PRO A 53 -25.79 13.78 9.72
CA PRO A 53 -27.22 14.06 9.85
C PRO A 53 -27.89 14.39 8.51
N GLU A 54 -29.19 14.11 8.42
CA GLU A 54 -30.02 14.58 7.30
C GLU A 54 -29.96 16.11 7.16
N GLY A 55 -29.95 16.61 5.93
CA GLY A 55 -29.81 18.03 5.65
C GLY A 55 -28.38 18.58 5.81
N TYR A 56 -27.39 17.70 5.98
CA TYR A 56 -25.96 18.05 6.01
C TYR A 56 -25.17 17.19 5.01
N ALA A 57 -24.04 17.73 4.58
CA ALA A 57 -23.08 17.03 3.74
C ALA A 57 -21.67 17.09 4.34
N THR A 58 -20.75 16.28 3.84
CA THR A 58 -19.33 16.35 4.15
C THR A 58 -18.49 16.18 2.89
N THR A 59 -17.17 16.36 2.97
CA THR A 59 -16.30 16.15 1.82
C THR A 59 -15.54 14.83 1.87
N PHE A 60 -15.17 14.29 0.70
CA PHE A 60 -14.26 13.13 0.60
C PHE A 60 -13.00 13.31 1.45
N GLY A 61 -12.42 14.51 1.46
CA GLY A 61 -11.25 14.85 2.27
C GLY A 61 -11.53 14.89 3.77
N THR A 62 -12.71 15.38 4.18
CA THR A 62 -13.13 15.34 5.59
C THR A 62 -13.26 13.90 6.08
N ILE A 63 -13.90 13.01 5.30
CA ILE A 63 -14.01 11.58 5.63
C ILE A 63 -12.62 10.98 5.75
N SER A 64 -11.76 11.18 4.74
CA SER A 64 -10.38 10.66 4.75
C SER A 64 -9.66 11.06 6.05
N ARG A 65 -9.65 12.36 6.38
CA ARG A 65 -9.02 12.87 7.61
C ARG A 65 -9.60 12.25 8.87
N SER A 66 -10.92 12.06 8.94
CA SER A 66 -11.56 11.40 10.08
C SER A 66 -11.17 9.94 10.24
N LEU A 67 -10.81 9.26 9.15
CA LEU A 67 -10.28 7.90 9.19
C LEU A 67 -8.79 7.86 9.61
N GLY A 68 -8.13 9.02 9.76
CA GLY A 68 -6.74 9.14 10.19
C GLY A 68 -5.72 9.34 9.06
N THR A 69 -6.15 9.68 7.83
CA THR A 69 -5.23 9.91 6.71
C THR A 69 -5.75 10.90 5.68
N GLU A 70 -4.88 11.68 5.03
CA GLU A 70 -5.29 12.59 3.94
C GLU A 70 -5.40 11.90 2.58
N THR A 71 -4.87 10.68 2.45
CA THR A 71 -4.63 10.05 1.15
C THR A 71 -5.74 9.08 0.71
N ALA A 72 -6.79 8.91 1.51
CA ALA A 72 -7.87 7.94 1.25
C ALA A 72 -9.01 8.47 0.37
N SER A 73 -8.98 9.74 -0.07
CA SER A 73 -10.14 10.36 -0.75
C SER A 73 -10.57 9.63 -2.02
N ARG A 74 -9.63 9.04 -2.77
CA ARG A 74 -9.96 8.22 -3.94
C ARG A 74 -10.66 6.91 -3.56
N ALA A 75 -10.20 6.25 -2.49
CA ALA A 75 -10.82 5.04 -1.98
C ALA A 75 -12.25 5.31 -1.46
N VAL A 76 -12.46 6.44 -0.76
CA VAL A 76 -13.80 6.92 -0.38
C VAL A 76 -14.66 7.21 -1.62
N GLY A 77 -14.07 7.75 -2.69
CA GLY A 77 -14.74 7.93 -3.98
C GLY A 77 -15.20 6.61 -4.60
N SER A 78 -14.32 5.60 -4.64
CA SER A 78 -14.66 4.26 -5.12
C SER A 78 -15.76 3.60 -4.28
N PHE A 79 -15.70 3.75 -2.96
CA PHE A 79 -16.74 3.34 -2.03
C PHE A 79 -18.11 3.96 -2.38
N ALA A 80 -18.15 5.29 -2.55
CA ALA A 80 -19.40 6.00 -2.84
C ALA A 80 -19.98 5.61 -4.21
N ALA A 81 -19.10 5.35 -5.20
CA ALA A 81 -19.48 4.94 -6.54
C ALA A 81 -20.03 3.50 -6.62
N ALA A 82 -19.81 2.66 -5.60
CA ALA A 82 -20.30 1.28 -5.57
C ALA A 82 -21.84 1.16 -5.45
N GLY A 83 -22.56 2.29 -5.26
CA GLY A 83 -24.03 2.31 -5.36
C GLY A 83 -24.75 1.65 -4.17
N ARG A 84 -24.13 1.67 -2.99
CA ARG A 84 -24.67 1.08 -1.76
C ARG A 84 -25.94 1.81 -1.31
N ARG A 85 -27.05 1.07 -1.15
CA ARG A 85 -28.36 1.64 -0.80
C ARG A 85 -28.56 1.85 0.70
N ASP A 86 -27.77 1.17 1.51
CA ASP A 86 -27.76 1.18 2.98
C ASP A 86 -26.91 2.30 3.59
N VAL A 87 -26.19 3.05 2.75
CA VAL A 87 -25.33 4.16 3.17
C VAL A 87 -25.73 5.42 2.41
N PRO A 88 -25.95 6.58 3.08
CA PRO A 88 -26.37 7.83 2.42
C PRO A 88 -25.19 8.52 1.72
N CYS A 89 -24.59 7.85 0.72
CA CYS A 89 -23.41 8.33 -0.01
C CYS A 89 -23.66 9.66 -0.76
N HIS A 90 -24.92 10.03 -1.02
CA HIS A 90 -25.29 11.33 -1.58
C HIS A 90 -24.92 12.52 -0.69
N ARG A 91 -24.66 12.29 0.60
CA ARG A 91 -24.18 13.30 1.55
C ARG A 91 -22.68 13.60 1.42
N ILE A 92 -21.98 12.99 0.46
CA ILE A 92 -20.55 13.24 0.20
C ILE A 92 -20.40 14.18 -1.01
N VAL A 93 -19.80 15.35 -0.78
CA VAL A 93 -19.58 16.39 -1.80
C VAL A 93 -18.10 16.63 -2.09
N TYR A 94 -17.80 17.33 -3.18
CA TYR A 94 -16.43 17.73 -3.49
C TYR A 94 -15.91 18.81 -2.53
N SER A 95 -14.60 19.09 -2.57
CA SER A 95 -13.95 20.01 -1.63
C SER A 95 -14.51 21.43 -1.69
N ASP A 96 -14.92 21.87 -2.88
CA ASP A 96 -15.55 23.15 -3.16
C ASP A 96 -17.05 23.19 -2.83
N GLY A 97 -17.62 22.07 -2.38
CA GLY A 97 -19.03 21.93 -2.05
C GLY A 97 -19.93 21.54 -3.23
N SER A 98 -19.37 21.37 -4.44
CA SER A 98 -20.14 20.85 -5.56
C SER A 98 -20.60 19.40 -5.30
N VAL A 99 -21.83 19.10 -5.71
CA VAL A 99 -22.49 17.82 -5.48
C VAL A 99 -22.22 16.89 -6.67
N PRO A 100 -21.75 15.64 -6.44
CA PRO A 100 -21.63 14.66 -7.51
C PRO A 100 -22.95 14.51 -8.28
N PRO A 101 -22.94 14.46 -9.63
CA PRO A 101 -24.18 14.42 -10.41
C PRO A 101 -25.15 13.29 -10.01
N SER A 102 -24.63 12.11 -9.67
CA SER A 102 -25.40 10.96 -9.20
C SER A 102 -26.07 11.15 -7.83
N SER A 103 -25.71 12.20 -7.10
CA SER A 103 -26.17 12.49 -5.74
C SER A 103 -27.14 13.68 -5.67
N VAL A 104 -27.31 14.43 -6.76
CA VAL A 104 -28.07 15.69 -6.79
C VAL A 104 -29.50 15.48 -6.35
N ASP A 105 -30.24 14.58 -7.00
CA ASP A 105 -31.67 14.39 -6.72
C ASP A 105 -31.93 13.89 -5.30
N LEU A 106 -31.08 12.97 -4.82
CA LEU A 106 -31.17 12.42 -3.48
C LEU A 106 -30.89 13.48 -2.42
N LEU A 107 -29.82 14.27 -2.59
CA LEU A 107 -29.46 15.30 -1.63
C LEU A 107 -30.41 16.49 -1.66
N ALA A 108 -30.95 16.85 -2.83
CA ALA A 108 -31.99 17.87 -2.97
C ALA A 108 -33.29 17.50 -2.24
N GLY A 109 -33.55 16.20 -2.05
CA GLY A 109 -34.65 15.72 -1.22
C GLY A 109 -34.47 15.97 0.29
N GLU A 110 -33.24 16.20 0.75
CA GLU A 110 -32.89 16.40 2.17
C GLU A 110 -32.47 17.84 2.50
N MET A 111 -32.04 18.63 1.50
CA MET A 111 -31.46 19.95 1.69
C MET A 111 -31.66 20.84 0.46
N GLU A 112 -31.93 22.13 0.68
CA GLU A 112 -31.97 23.11 -0.42
C GLU A 112 -30.58 23.35 -1.01
N LEU A 113 -30.39 22.94 -2.27
CA LEU A 113 -29.12 23.09 -2.99
C LEU A 113 -29.06 24.42 -3.76
N VAL A 114 -27.85 24.95 -3.91
CA VAL A 114 -27.59 26.16 -4.71
C VAL A 114 -27.11 25.75 -6.10
N ARG A 115 -27.78 26.23 -7.15
CA ARG A 115 -27.36 25.98 -8.55
C ARG A 115 -26.53 27.13 -9.11
N LYS A 116 -25.39 26.83 -9.73
CA LYS A 116 -24.59 27.78 -10.53
C LYS A 116 -24.26 27.16 -11.87
N GLY A 117 -24.91 27.64 -12.94
CA GLY A 117 -24.87 26.98 -14.24
C GLY A 117 -25.47 25.58 -14.14
N ASP A 118 -24.72 24.56 -14.57
CA ASP A 118 -25.14 23.15 -14.53
C ASP A 118 -24.63 22.38 -13.32
N VAL A 119 -24.00 23.07 -12.36
CA VAL A 119 -23.44 22.45 -11.15
C VAL A 119 -24.27 22.83 -9.93
N TRP A 120 -24.59 21.83 -9.12
CA TRP A 120 -25.27 22.00 -7.84
C TRP A 120 -24.25 22.01 -6.70
N PHE A 121 -24.52 22.83 -5.69
CA PHE A 121 -23.68 23.03 -4.53
C PHE A 121 -24.49 22.84 -3.25
N ALA A 122 -23.91 22.13 -2.28
CA ALA A 122 -24.41 22.15 -0.92
C ALA A 122 -24.13 23.54 -0.28
N PRO A 123 -25.07 24.11 0.50
CA PRO A 123 -24.82 25.33 1.26
C PRO A 123 -23.62 25.17 2.19
N GLY A 124 -22.70 26.14 2.18
CA GLY A 124 -21.40 26.01 2.85
C GLY A 124 -21.51 25.76 4.35
N GLU A 125 -22.49 26.38 5.00
CA GLU A 125 -22.82 26.23 6.42
C GLU A 125 -23.39 24.85 6.78
N ARG A 126 -23.86 24.09 5.77
CA ARG A 126 -24.33 22.71 5.90
C ARG A 126 -23.27 21.67 5.55
N ILE A 127 -22.04 22.10 5.21
CA ILE A 127 -20.92 21.20 4.96
C ILE A 127 -20.10 21.01 6.24
N ILE A 128 -20.14 19.80 6.79
CA ILE A 128 -19.34 19.40 7.94
C ILE A 128 -17.86 19.29 7.51
N ARG A 129 -17.01 20.14 8.11
CA ARG A 129 -15.56 20.18 7.81
C ARG A 129 -14.68 19.44 8.84
N HIS A 130 -15.26 19.09 9.99
CA HIS A 130 -14.56 18.43 11.08
C HIS A 130 -15.41 17.30 11.66
N ILE A 131 -14.91 16.07 11.54
CA ILE A 131 -15.48 14.85 12.11
C ILE A 131 -14.42 14.24 13.04
N THR A 132 -14.81 13.92 14.27
CA THR A 132 -14.01 13.13 15.20
C THR A 132 -14.50 11.69 15.19
N PHE A 133 -13.61 10.75 14.89
CA PHE A 133 -13.88 9.32 14.78
C PHE A 133 -12.70 8.56 15.38
N GLU A 134 -12.72 8.36 16.69
CA GLU A 134 -11.56 7.87 17.47
C GLU A 134 -11.90 6.64 18.32
N PRO A 135 -11.10 5.55 18.25
CA PRO A 135 -9.88 5.43 17.45
C PRO A 135 -10.13 5.44 15.94
N SER A 136 -9.26 6.12 15.21
CA SER A 136 -9.29 6.11 13.74
C SER A 136 -8.54 4.88 13.19
N PRO A 137 -9.02 4.25 12.10
CA PRO A 137 -8.38 3.06 11.55
C PRO A 137 -6.96 3.34 11.07
N PHE A 138 -6.73 4.38 10.26
CA PHE A 138 -5.40 4.70 9.76
C PHE A 138 -4.48 5.27 10.85
N GLY A 139 -5.04 5.84 11.92
CA GLY A 139 -4.27 6.16 13.12
C GLY A 139 -3.73 4.89 13.79
N SER A 140 -4.56 3.86 13.93
CA SER A 140 -4.18 2.55 14.48
C SER A 140 -3.15 1.83 13.59
N LEU A 141 -3.35 1.83 12.27
CA LEU A 141 -2.39 1.27 11.32
C LEU A 141 -1.07 2.07 11.27
N SER A 142 -1.10 3.38 11.52
CA SER A 142 0.13 4.18 11.64
C SER A 142 0.92 3.82 12.90
N LEU A 143 0.23 3.60 14.03
CA LEU A 143 0.84 3.11 15.26
C LEU A 143 1.50 1.75 15.05
N HIS A 144 0.82 0.81 14.37
CA HIS A 144 1.40 -0.48 14.02
C HIS A 144 2.68 -0.32 13.18
N GLN A 145 2.70 0.57 12.18
CA GLN A 145 3.93 0.88 11.43
C GLN A 145 5.05 1.41 12.33
N GLU A 146 4.73 2.30 13.28
CA GLU A 146 5.71 2.88 14.20
C GLU A 146 6.32 1.84 15.15
N LEU A 147 5.51 0.89 15.64
CA LEU A 147 5.97 -0.22 16.48
C LEU A 147 6.81 -1.22 15.67
N MET A 148 6.34 -1.62 14.48
CA MET A 148 7.09 -2.48 13.55
C MET A 148 8.45 -1.88 13.19
N ARG A 149 8.55 -0.55 13.06
CA ARG A 149 9.82 0.14 12.81
C ARG A 149 10.85 -0.12 13.92
N GLY A 150 10.41 -0.28 15.16
CA GLY A 150 11.28 -0.60 16.29
C GLY A 150 11.93 -1.98 16.19
N LEU A 151 11.39 -2.87 15.34
CA LEU A 151 11.89 -4.22 15.09
C LEU A 151 12.83 -4.32 13.87
N LEU A 152 13.13 -3.19 13.21
CA LEU A 152 14.11 -3.17 12.14
C LEU A 152 15.49 -3.48 12.71
N ASP A 153 16.01 -4.66 12.39
CA ASP A 153 17.37 -5.06 12.72
C ASP A 153 18.32 -4.81 11.53
N GLY A 154 19.58 -4.48 11.84
CA GLY A 154 20.58 -4.00 10.91
C GLY A 154 21.61 -5.05 10.46
N ASN A 155 22.12 -4.83 9.24
CA ASN A 155 23.37 -5.32 8.65
C ASN A 155 23.56 -6.84 8.48
N ARG A 156 22.95 -7.35 7.41
CA ARG A 156 23.43 -8.57 6.73
C ARG A 156 23.90 -8.23 5.32
N HIS A 157 25.10 -8.70 4.98
CA HIS A 157 25.85 -8.26 3.79
C HIS A 157 25.86 -9.29 2.64
N ASP A 158 25.39 -10.51 2.89
CA ASP A 158 25.38 -11.59 1.89
C ASP A 158 23.96 -12.06 1.59
N PHE A 159 23.69 -12.38 0.33
CA PHE A 159 22.40 -12.82 -0.17
C PHE A 159 22.58 -14.13 -0.93
N GLY A 160 22.16 -15.26 -0.35
CA GLY A 160 22.28 -16.56 -1.03
C GLY A 160 21.35 -16.68 -2.23
N LEU A 161 20.18 -16.03 -2.14
CA LEU A 161 19.14 -16.01 -3.16
C LEU A 161 18.51 -14.62 -3.25
N ILE A 162 17.96 -14.27 -4.42
CA ILE A 162 17.29 -13.01 -4.70
C ILE A 162 15.90 -13.29 -5.27
N ALA A 163 14.85 -12.98 -4.50
CA ALA A 163 13.46 -13.24 -4.87
C ALA A 163 12.74 -11.95 -5.25
N GLY A 164 12.33 -11.83 -6.51
CA GLY A 164 11.48 -10.73 -6.95
C GLY A 164 10.03 -11.00 -6.63
N ILE A 165 9.32 -9.98 -6.15
CA ILE A 165 7.91 -10.11 -5.75
C ILE A 165 7.10 -8.96 -6.36
N ASP A 166 6.00 -9.29 -7.03
CA ASP A 166 5.05 -8.32 -7.59
C ASP A 166 3.62 -8.86 -7.53
N ILE A 167 2.66 -7.94 -7.41
CA ILE A 167 1.23 -8.22 -7.43
C ILE A 167 0.60 -7.62 -8.69
N SER A 168 -0.16 -8.45 -9.40
CA SER A 168 -1.04 -8.00 -10.49
C SER A 168 -2.49 -8.13 -10.07
N SER A 169 -3.24 -7.05 -10.19
CA SER A 169 -4.66 -6.98 -9.83
C SER A 169 -5.47 -6.39 -11.00
N ARG A 170 -6.62 -7.00 -11.30
CA ARG A 170 -7.64 -6.45 -12.21
C ARG A 170 -8.98 -7.10 -11.90
N ASN A 171 -10.02 -6.28 -11.78
CA ASN A 171 -11.33 -6.72 -11.31
C ASN A 171 -11.15 -7.48 -9.97
N ASP A 172 -11.78 -8.64 -9.81
CA ASP A 172 -11.69 -9.46 -8.60
C ASP A 172 -10.51 -10.45 -8.63
N THR A 173 -9.65 -10.38 -9.65
CA THR A 173 -8.50 -11.29 -9.79
C THR A 173 -7.22 -10.63 -9.31
N ASN A 174 -6.68 -11.13 -8.20
CA ASN A 174 -5.39 -10.73 -7.64
C ASN A 174 -4.41 -11.90 -7.66
N VAL A 175 -3.18 -11.65 -8.12
CA VAL A 175 -2.10 -12.64 -8.17
C VAL A 175 -0.82 -12.03 -7.65
N CYS A 176 -0.18 -12.68 -6.67
CA CYS A 176 1.19 -12.43 -6.27
C CYS A 176 2.12 -13.44 -6.95
N ALA A 177 3.21 -12.96 -7.52
CA ALA A 177 4.26 -13.79 -8.09
C ALA A 177 5.55 -13.65 -7.26
N VAL A 178 6.23 -14.77 -7.02
CA VAL A 178 7.58 -14.81 -6.44
C VAL A 178 8.48 -15.51 -7.46
N CYS A 179 9.56 -14.85 -7.88
CA CYS A 179 10.54 -15.40 -8.82
C CYS A 179 11.94 -15.32 -8.21
N THR A 180 12.56 -16.47 -7.93
CA THR A 180 13.85 -16.52 -7.24
C THR A 180 14.99 -16.85 -8.17
N PHE A 181 16.11 -16.16 -7.95
CA PHE A 181 17.36 -16.32 -8.68
C PHE A 181 18.53 -16.41 -7.72
N THR A 182 19.64 -16.98 -8.18
CA THR A 182 20.95 -16.81 -7.54
C THR A 182 21.50 -15.39 -7.79
N PRO A 183 22.52 -14.93 -7.05
CA PRO A 183 23.12 -13.60 -7.25
C PRO A 183 23.74 -13.36 -8.63
N ASP A 184 24.13 -14.43 -9.34
CA ASP A 184 24.61 -14.41 -10.72
C ASP A 184 23.48 -14.49 -11.77
N GLY A 185 22.24 -14.72 -11.32
CA GLY A 185 21.03 -14.62 -12.13
C GLY A 185 20.52 -15.94 -12.71
N GLU A 186 20.95 -17.09 -12.17
CA GLU A 186 20.38 -18.40 -12.51
C GLU A 186 19.02 -18.56 -11.86
N SER A 187 18.06 -19.16 -12.57
CA SER A 187 16.69 -19.31 -12.07
C SER A 187 16.60 -20.46 -11.08
N VAL A 188 15.98 -20.22 -9.92
CA VAL A 188 15.76 -21.23 -8.87
C VAL A 188 14.33 -21.74 -8.86
N GLY A 189 13.34 -20.84 -8.92
CA GLY A 189 11.94 -21.24 -8.87
C GLY A 189 10.96 -20.07 -9.02
N GLU A 190 9.70 -20.41 -9.32
CA GLU A 190 8.61 -19.46 -9.51
C GLU A 190 7.35 -19.94 -8.77
N ILE A 191 6.69 -19.04 -8.05
CA ILE A 191 5.37 -19.25 -7.44
C ILE A 191 4.39 -18.21 -7.98
N CYS A 192 3.18 -18.66 -8.33
CA CYS A 192 1.99 -17.81 -8.44
C CYS A 192 1.01 -18.17 -7.32
N HIS A 193 0.58 -17.16 -6.57
CA HIS A 193 -0.42 -17.30 -5.52
C HIS A 193 -1.59 -16.35 -5.78
N ARG A 194 -2.80 -16.86 -5.61
CA ARG A 194 -4.06 -16.15 -5.80
C ARG A 194 -4.75 -16.04 -4.45
N GLY A 195 -5.39 -14.91 -4.18
CA GLY A 195 -6.06 -14.68 -2.91
C GLY A 195 -6.63 -13.28 -2.77
N GLY A 196 -7.14 -13.00 -1.57
CA GLY A 196 -7.70 -11.71 -1.21
C GLY A 196 -6.63 -10.64 -1.00
N MET A 197 -7.03 -9.40 -1.21
CA MET A 197 -6.27 -8.22 -0.81
C MET A 197 -6.96 -7.62 0.42
N GLY A 198 -6.24 -6.82 1.20
CA GLY A 198 -6.82 -6.09 2.33
C GLY A 198 -7.52 -4.82 1.88
N ILE A 199 -7.26 -3.71 2.59
CA ILE A 199 -7.87 -2.40 2.34
C ILE A 199 -7.61 -1.90 0.90
N PRO A 200 -8.43 -0.97 0.35
CA PRO A 200 -8.16 -0.34 -0.93
C PRO A 200 -6.84 0.45 -0.92
N TYR A 201 -6.37 0.84 -2.11
CA TYR A 201 -5.12 1.59 -2.24
C TYR A 201 -5.22 2.95 -1.51
N VAL A 202 -4.47 3.06 -0.42
CA VAL A 202 -4.25 4.31 0.32
C VAL A 202 -2.75 4.54 0.43
N SER A 203 -2.28 5.68 -0.10
CA SER A 203 -0.86 6.01 -0.09
C SER A 203 -0.35 6.09 1.35
N GLY A 204 0.70 5.34 1.66
CA GLY A 204 1.24 5.20 3.02
C GLY A 204 0.87 3.90 3.73
N PHE A 205 -0.04 3.11 3.17
CA PHE A 205 -0.64 1.92 3.81
C PHE A 205 -0.67 0.71 2.86
N LEU A 206 0.29 0.62 1.94
CA LEU A 206 0.30 -0.43 0.91
C LEU A 206 0.48 -1.83 1.51
N PHE A 207 1.22 -1.96 2.62
CA PHE A 207 1.35 -3.21 3.35
C PHE A 207 0.01 -3.84 3.69
N TYR A 208 -0.89 -3.08 4.32
CA TYR A 208 -2.23 -3.55 4.71
C TYR A 208 -3.12 -3.95 3.53
N ARG A 209 -2.78 -3.52 2.32
CA ARG A 209 -3.47 -3.94 1.11
C ARG A 209 -2.89 -5.22 0.53
N GLU A 210 -1.57 -5.31 0.44
CA GLU A 210 -0.87 -6.33 -0.36
C GLU A 210 -0.32 -7.50 0.46
N ALA A 211 0.03 -7.28 1.72
CA ALA A 211 0.57 -8.31 2.60
C ALA A 211 -0.35 -9.53 2.81
N PRO A 212 -1.70 -9.39 2.90
CA PRO A 212 -2.59 -10.55 3.00
C PRO A 212 -2.42 -11.56 1.85
N LEU A 213 -2.02 -11.08 0.67
CA LEU A 213 -1.72 -11.93 -0.49
C LEU A 213 -0.24 -12.30 -0.60
N MET A 214 0.65 -11.35 -0.27
CA MET A 214 2.09 -11.49 -0.46
C MET A 214 2.72 -12.46 0.53
N ILE A 215 2.35 -12.39 1.82
CA ILE A 215 2.93 -13.24 2.87
C ILE A 215 2.69 -14.73 2.56
N PRO A 216 1.46 -15.19 2.25
CA PRO A 216 1.24 -16.59 1.86
C PRO A 216 2.00 -17.00 0.60
N ALA A 217 2.22 -16.09 -0.35
CA ALA A 217 2.99 -16.37 -1.56
C ALA A 217 4.47 -16.65 -1.24
N VAL A 218 5.06 -15.88 -0.31
CA VAL A 218 6.45 -16.07 0.13
C VAL A 218 6.58 -17.32 0.99
N ILE A 219 5.65 -17.58 1.92
CA ILE A 219 5.62 -18.83 2.70
C ILE A 219 5.58 -20.04 1.76
N ARG A 220 4.73 -20.00 0.73
CA ARG A 220 4.68 -21.08 -0.27
C ARG A 220 5.99 -21.24 -1.04
N ALA A 221 6.67 -20.13 -1.37
CA ALA A 221 8.00 -20.21 -2.00
C ALA A 221 9.02 -20.87 -1.07
N GLU A 222 8.95 -20.60 0.23
CA GLU A 222 9.83 -21.21 1.23
C GLU A 222 9.56 -22.70 1.39
N GLU A 223 8.29 -23.11 1.47
CA GLU A 223 7.88 -24.52 1.50
C GLU A 223 8.35 -25.32 0.28
N ASN A 224 8.54 -24.64 -0.87
CA ASN A 224 9.07 -25.24 -2.09
C ASN A 224 10.61 -25.18 -2.19
N GLY A 225 11.29 -24.64 -1.17
CA GLY A 225 12.75 -24.48 -1.16
C GLY A 225 13.26 -23.44 -2.14
N PHE A 226 12.40 -22.50 -2.58
CA PHE A 226 12.78 -21.43 -3.51
C PHE A 226 13.22 -20.16 -2.80
N VAL A 227 12.98 -20.03 -1.48
CA VAL A 227 13.51 -18.97 -0.63
C VAL A 227 13.84 -19.55 0.75
N ASP A 228 14.69 -18.85 1.49
CA ASP A 228 15.15 -19.19 2.82
C ASP A 228 15.49 -17.92 3.63
N GLY A 229 16.00 -18.08 4.86
CA GLY A 229 16.40 -16.95 5.71
C GLY A 229 17.56 -16.10 5.17
N ASP A 230 18.31 -16.58 4.18
CA ASP A 230 19.40 -15.84 3.55
C ASP A 230 18.98 -15.12 2.25
N THR A 231 17.73 -15.32 1.82
CA THR A 231 17.15 -14.72 0.63
C THR A 231 16.89 -13.22 0.80
N LEU A 232 17.26 -12.42 -0.21
CA LEU A 232 16.81 -11.03 -0.34
C LEU A 232 15.46 -10.97 -1.08
N LEU A 233 14.41 -10.53 -0.38
CA LEU A 233 13.11 -10.23 -0.97
C LEU A 233 13.13 -8.85 -1.63
N VAL A 234 13.01 -8.81 -2.95
CA VAL A 234 12.99 -7.59 -3.76
C VAL A 234 11.55 -7.29 -4.17
N ILE A 235 10.93 -6.35 -3.48
CA ILE A 235 9.49 -6.07 -3.60
C ILE A 235 9.25 -4.86 -4.51
N ASP A 236 8.28 -4.93 -5.42
CA ASP A 236 7.79 -3.79 -6.23
C ASP A 236 7.02 -2.78 -5.36
N GLY A 237 7.76 -2.06 -4.53
CA GLY A 237 7.25 -1.13 -3.53
C GLY A 237 8.38 -0.34 -2.89
N ASN A 238 8.06 0.51 -1.91
CA ASN A 238 9.08 1.20 -1.12
C ASN A 238 9.42 0.40 0.14
N GLY A 239 10.66 0.53 0.61
CA GLY A 239 11.07 0.21 1.97
C GLY A 239 11.24 1.49 2.79
N ALA A 240 12.47 1.84 3.14
CA ALA A 240 12.83 3.03 3.93
C ALA A 240 12.47 4.37 3.26
N LEU A 241 12.30 4.40 1.93
CA LEU A 241 11.72 5.56 1.20
C LEU A 241 10.20 5.65 1.41
N HIS A 242 9.80 5.73 2.67
CA HIS A 242 8.44 5.87 3.13
C HIS A 242 8.35 6.95 4.23
N PRO A 243 7.25 7.73 4.33
CA PRO A 243 7.12 8.79 5.35
C PRO A 243 7.40 8.32 6.78
N ARG A 244 7.10 7.05 7.09
CA ARG A 244 7.36 6.42 8.39
C ARG A 244 8.58 5.50 8.40
N ARG A 245 9.39 5.48 7.34
CA ARG A 245 10.46 4.47 7.07
C ARG A 245 9.98 3.01 6.99
N MET A 246 8.68 2.78 7.12
CA MET A 246 8.03 1.47 7.00
C MET A 246 7.19 1.42 5.75
N GLY A 247 7.83 1.22 4.60
CA GLY A 247 7.13 0.88 3.37
C GLY A 247 6.83 -0.62 3.30
N LEU A 248 6.11 -1.03 2.26
CA LEU A 248 5.75 -2.43 2.00
C LEU A 248 6.93 -3.39 2.16
N ALA A 249 8.09 -3.05 1.61
CA ALA A 249 9.26 -3.94 1.70
C ALA A 249 9.78 -4.09 3.13
N SER A 250 9.83 -2.99 3.90
CA SER A 250 10.25 -3.02 5.30
C SER A 250 9.27 -3.83 6.16
N GLU A 251 7.96 -3.60 5.98
CA GLU A 251 6.92 -4.27 6.77
C GLU A 251 6.85 -5.77 6.46
N VAL A 252 6.90 -6.17 5.18
CA VAL A 252 6.93 -7.60 4.78
C VAL A 252 8.19 -8.29 5.25
N GLY A 253 9.37 -7.65 5.11
CA GLY A 253 10.62 -8.22 5.60
C GLY A 253 10.62 -8.42 7.11
N THR A 254 10.10 -7.44 7.86
CA THR A 254 9.94 -7.53 9.31
C THR A 254 8.97 -8.67 9.66
N ALA A 255 7.84 -8.75 8.97
CA ALA A 255 6.83 -9.79 9.19
C ALA A 255 7.39 -11.20 9.00
N LEU A 256 8.25 -11.38 8.00
CA LEU A 256 8.82 -12.67 7.63
C LEU A 256 10.18 -12.95 8.28
N GLY A 257 10.78 -11.99 8.99
CA GLY A 257 12.17 -12.11 9.46
C GLY A 257 13.15 -12.39 8.30
N MET A 258 12.88 -11.82 7.12
CA MET A 258 13.64 -12.05 5.89
C MET A 258 14.22 -10.75 5.35
N LYS A 259 15.46 -10.81 4.85
CA LYS A 259 16.15 -9.67 4.24
C LYS A 259 15.28 -9.12 3.12
N SER A 260 15.10 -7.81 3.05
CA SER A 260 14.21 -7.21 2.04
C SER A 260 14.68 -5.85 1.57
N CYS A 261 14.26 -5.49 0.36
CA CYS A 261 14.42 -4.15 -0.20
C CYS A 261 13.25 -3.82 -1.14
N GLY A 262 13.01 -2.52 -1.30
CA GLY A 262 11.98 -2.00 -2.19
C GLY A 262 12.55 -1.47 -3.49
N VAL A 263 11.90 -1.79 -4.62
CA VAL A 263 12.17 -1.21 -5.94
C VAL A 263 10.90 -0.52 -6.45
N ALA A 264 10.79 0.79 -6.20
CA ALA A 264 9.63 1.57 -6.61
C ALA A 264 9.80 2.21 -7.99
N LYS A 265 8.69 2.41 -8.71
CA LYS A 265 8.65 3.06 -10.04
C LYS A 265 8.39 4.57 -9.97
N LYS A 266 8.13 5.12 -8.77
CA LYS A 266 7.84 6.54 -8.50
C LYS A 266 8.53 6.97 -7.21
N LEU A 267 9.07 8.19 -7.19
CA LEU A 267 9.61 8.80 -5.98
C LEU A 267 8.46 9.39 -5.18
N ILE A 268 8.26 8.91 -3.95
CA ILE A 268 7.20 9.42 -3.07
C ILE A 268 7.73 10.39 -2.00
N MET A 269 9.05 10.42 -1.79
CA MET A 269 9.71 11.33 -0.86
C MET A 269 11.18 11.52 -1.17
N GLY A 270 11.76 12.62 -0.69
CA GLY A 270 13.17 12.94 -0.88
C GLY A 270 13.48 13.64 -2.20
N THR A 271 14.75 14.00 -2.36
CA THR A 271 15.29 14.69 -3.53
C THR A 271 16.42 13.88 -4.13
N LEU A 272 16.64 14.07 -5.44
CA LEU A 272 17.76 13.45 -6.12
C LEU A 272 19.00 14.32 -6.03
N SER A 273 20.13 13.71 -5.71
CA SER A 273 21.44 14.32 -5.93
C SER A 273 21.79 14.32 -7.42
N GLU A 274 22.98 14.83 -7.75
CA GLU A 274 23.51 14.75 -9.10
C GLU A 274 23.57 13.31 -9.63
N TRP A 275 23.20 13.15 -10.89
CA TRP A 275 23.31 11.87 -11.59
C TRP A 275 24.76 11.57 -11.94
N ARG A 276 25.17 10.33 -11.72
CA ARG A 276 26.49 9.81 -12.11
C ARG A 276 26.30 8.66 -13.08
N GLU A 277 27.13 8.60 -14.12
CA GLU A 277 27.17 7.44 -15.00
C GLU A 277 27.88 6.29 -14.28
N LEU A 278 27.24 5.13 -14.23
CA LEU A 278 27.74 3.92 -13.58
C LEU A 278 28.42 2.98 -14.58
N ARG A 279 27.82 2.87 -15.77
CA ARG A 279 28.35 2.21 -16.97
C ARG A 279 27.68 2.83 -18.20
N PRO A 280 28.19 2.66 -19.42
CA PRO A 280 27.65 3.32 -20.61
C PRO A 280 26.12 3.22 -20.70
N GLY A 281 25.46 4.37 -20.62
CA GLY A 281 23.99 4.45 -20.71
C GLY A 281 23.22 4.05 -19.44
N GLU A 282 23.88 3.82 -18.31
CA GLU A 282 23.24 3.58 -17.02
C GLU A 282 23.70 4.58 -15.97
N TYR A 283 22.73 5.19 -15.29
CA TYR A 283 22.97 6.29 -14.37
C TYR A 283 22.40 5.97 -12.99
N ILE A 284 23.09 6.47 -11.96
CA ILE A 284 22.69 6.35 -10.56
C ILE A 284 22.71 7.72 -9.88
N SER A 285 21.78 7.93 -8.94
CA SER A 285 21.76 9.10 -8.08
C SER A 285 21.37 8.68 -6.65
N SER A 286 21.78 9.44 -5.65
CA SER A 286 21.31 9.25 -4.28
C SER A 286 19.93 9.90 -4.11
N VAL A 287 19.08 9.26 -3.31
CA VAL A 287 17.83 9.85 -2.82
C VAL A 287 18.05 10.31 -1.38
N THR A 288 17.93 11.62 -1.15
CA THR A 288 18.17 12.24 0.16
C THR A 288 16.90 12.78 0.79
N VAL A 289 16.76 12.65 2.11
CA VAL A 289 15.71 13.29 2.91
C VAL A 289 16.39 14.08 4.01
N GLY A 290 16.43 15.41 3.87
CA GLY A 290 17.39 16.21 4.63
C GLY A 290 18.80 15.80 4.23
N ASP A 291 19.66 15.57 5.23
CA ASP A 291 21.06 15.17 5.02
C ASP A 291 21.27 13.65 4.93
N GLU A 292 20.19 12.87 5.12
CA GLU A 292 20.25 11.40 5.14
C GLU A 292 20.06 10.81 3.73
N VAL A 293 20.95 9.89 3.33
CA VAL A 293 20.79 9.09 2.11
C VAL A 293 19.98 7.84 2.43
N LEU A 294 18.79 7.73 1.87
CA LEU A 294 17.85 6.64 2.17
C LEU A 294 17.58 5.69 1.02
N GLY A 295 18.05 6.07 -0.17
CA GLY A 295 17.84 5.26 -1.34
C GLY A 295 18.75 5.64 -2.49
N LYS A 296 18.60 4.89 -3.56
CA LYS A 296 19.28 5.12 -4.83
C LYS A 296 18.26 5.19 -5.95
N ALA A 297 18.40 6.16 -6.84
CA ALA A 297 17.68 6.17 -8.09
C ALA A 297 18.58 5.56 -9.17
N SER A 298 18.05 4.64 -9.98
CA SER A 298 18.74 4.09 -11.15
C SER A 298 17.91 4.29 -12.40
N ARG A 299 18.55 4.68 -13.52
CA ARG A 299 17.89 4.77 -14.83
C ARG A 299 18.79 4.24 -15.94
N THR A 300 18.17 3.91 -17.08
CA THR A 300 18.85 3.51 -18.31
C THR A 300 18.52 4.54 -19.38
N GLY A 301 19.55 5.17 -19.95
CA GLY A 301 19.44 6.32 -20.84
C GLY A 301 18.65 7.47 -20.20
N SER A 302 17.75 8.07 -20.98
CA SER A 302 16.78 9.09 -20.54
C SER A 302 15.47 8.50 -19.99
N GLY A 303 15.38 7.18 -19.81
CA GLY A 303 14.18 6.51 -19.33
C GLY A 303 13.80 6.85 -17.89
N SER A 304 12.55 6.56 -17.51
CA SER A 304 12.07 6.78 -16.14
C SER A 304 12.87 5.94 -15.13
N PRO A 305 13.31 6.53 -14.02
CA PRO A 305 14.09 5.82 -13.01
C PRO A 305 13.26 4.78 -12.24
N ILE A 306 14.01 3.93 -11.53
CA ILE A 306 13.54 3.13 -10.39
C ILE A 306 14.20 3.68 -9.11
N TYR A 307 13.56 3.46 -7.97
CA TYR A 307 14.02 3.93 -6.67
C TYR A 307 14.19 2.74 -5.74
N ILE A 308 15.43 2.51 -5.32
CA ILE A 308 15.87 1.41 -4.47
C ILE A 308 15.95 1.94 -3.04
N SER A 309 15.37 1.21 -2.09
CA SER A 309 15.47 1.52 -0.66
C SER A 309 15.57 0.24 0.15
N THR A 310 16.27 0.29 1.28
CA THR A 310 16.38 -0.84 2.22
C THR A 310 15.03 -1.20 2.80
N GLY A 311 14.83 -2.48 3.10
CA GLY A 311 13.72 -2.99 3.90
C GLY A 311 14.23 -3.40 5.28
N TRP A 312 13.92 -4.62 5.67
CA TRP A 312 14.42 -5.26 6.89
C TRP A 312 15.77 -5.96 6.66
N GLY A 313 16.69 -5.88 7.62
CA GLY A 313 17.93 -6.70 7.64
C GLY A 313 18.93 -6.42 6.51
N THR A 314 18.93 -5.23 5.90
CA THR A 314 19.76 -4.93 4.71
C THR A 314 20.49 -3.60 4.78
N ASP A 315 21.63 -3.51 4.09
CA ASP A 315 22.38 -2.28 3.85
C ASP A 315 22.12 -1.73 2.43
N LEU A 316 22.03 -0.39 2.31
CA LEU A 316 21.69 0.27 1.05
C LEU A 316 22.72 0.03 -0.05
N ARG A 317 24.01 -0.02 0.29
CA ARG A 317 25.10 -0.26 -0.67
C ARG A 317 24.99 -1.65 -1.26
N ASP A 318 24.76 -2.66 -0.41
CA ASP A 318 24.76 -4.06 -0.84
C ASP A 318 23.52 -4.38 -1.68
N VAL A 319 22.33 -3.95 -1.23
CA VAL A 319 21.10 -4.12 -2.05
C VAL A 319 21.21 -3.39 -3.38
N THR A 320 21.81 -2.20 -3.40
CA THR A 320 22.03 -1.48 -4.67
C THR A 320 22.98 -2.26 -5.56
N THR A 321 24.07 -2.78 -5.01
CA THR A 321 25.11 -3.48 -5.78
C THR A 321 24.53 -4.73 -6.46
N VAL A 322 23.81 -5.57 -5.71
CA VAL A 322 23.21 -6.80 -6.26
C VAL A 322 22.07 -6.50 -7.25
N LEU A 323 21.26 -5.47 -7.02
CA LEU A 323 20.18 -5.14 -7.94
C LEU A 323 20.68 -4.55 -9.26
N ILE A 324 21.79 -3.81 -9.23
CA ILE A 324 22.42 -3.29 -10.44
C ILE A 324 23.08 -4.41 -11.25
N SER A 325 23.74 -5.38 -10.61
CA SER A 325 24.34 -6.52 -11.33
C SER A 325 23.27 -7.36 -12.04
N LEU A 326 22.10 -7.51 -11.41
CA LEU A 326 20.95 -8.25 -11.95
C LEU A 326 20.06 -7.43 -12.91
N LYS A 327 20.39 -6.17 -13.20
CA LYS A 327 19.55 -5.31 -14.05
C LYS A 327 19.45 -5.84 -15.49
N ARG A 328 18.24 -5.82 -16.04
CA ARG A 328 17.92 -6.21 -17.44
C ARG A 328 16.99 -5.19 -18.07
N GLY A 329 17.57 -4.07 -18.50
CA GLY A 329 16.82 -2.90 -18.98
C GLY A 329 16.51 -1.95 -17.83
N ARG A 330 15.22 -1.61 -17.62
CA ARG A 330 14.81 -0.70 -16.54
C ARG A 330 14.84 -1.35 -15.15
N LEU A 331 14.40 -2.60 -15.05
CA LEU A 331 14.19 -3.31 -13.78
C LEU A 331 15.27 -4.38 -13.54
N PRO A 332 15.60 -4.69 -12.28
CA PRO A 332 16.30 -5.92 -11.90
C PRO A 332 15.57 -7.17 -12.40
N LEU A 333 16.32 -8.20 -12.82
CA LEU A 333 15.78 -9.46 -13.34
C LEU A 333 14.70 -10.07 -12.44
N PRO A 334 14.88 -10.19 -11.10
CA PRO A 334 13.87 -10.83 -10.25
C PRO A 334 12.52 -10.09 -10.28
N VAL A 335 12.52 -8.77 -10.09
CA VAL A 335 11.28 -7.95 -10.10
C VAL A 335 10.64 -7.92 -11.49
N LYS A 336 11.46 -7.85 -12.54
CA LYS A 336 10.97 -7.93 -13.92
C LYS A 336 10.21 -9.25 -14.16
N ARG A 337 10.78 -10.37 -13.70
CA ARG A 337 10.18 -11.69 -13.87
C ARG A 337 8.92 -11.87 -13.04
N ALA A 338 8.91 -11.40 -11.79
CA ALA A 338 7.71 -11.40 -10.96
C ALA A 338 6.58 -10.60 -11.63
N HIS A 339 6.88 -9.44 -12.19
CA HIS A 339 5.89 -8.64 -12.92
C HIS A 339 5.33 -9.35 -14.16
N GLU A 340 6.20 -9.98 -14.96
CA GLU A 340 5.79 -10.76 -16.14
C GLU A 340 4.93 -11.97 -15.74
N LEU A 341 5.34 -12.69 -14.70
CA LEU A 341 4.66 -13.88 -14.18
C LEU A 341 3.29 -13.54 -13.58
N ALA A 342 3.20 -12.53 -12.70
CA ALA A 342 1.94 -12.10 -12.09
C ALA A 342 0.91 -11.70 -13.16
N ASN A 343 1.35 -10.93 -14.17
CA ASN A 343 0.48 -10.55 -15.28
C ASN A 343 0.04 -11.75 -16.14
N ARG A 344 0.94 -12.71 -16.40
CA ARG A 344 0.63 -13.92 -17.15
C ARG A 344 -0.38 -14.78 -16.40
N CYS A 345 -0.11 -15.09 -15.13
CA CYS A 345 -0.98 -15.88 -14.25
C CYS A 345 -2.36 -15.21 -14.07
N ARG A 346 -2.45 -13.88 -13.99
CA ARG A 346 -3.73 -13.17 -13.92
C ARG A 346 -4.55 -13.27 -15.22
N ARG A 347 -3.89 -13.31 -16.39
CA ARG A 347 -4.54 -13.38 -17.71
C ARG A 347 -4.95 -14.79 -18.13
N SER A 348 -4.38 -15.83 -17.53
CA SER A 348 -4.64 -17.22 -17.90
C SER A 348 -5.98 -17.77 -17.38
N GLU A 349 -6.85 -16.91 -16.84
CA GLU A 349 -8.24 -17.24 -16.51
C GLU A 349 -9.20 -16.57 -17.50
N PRO A 350 -10.27 -17.26 -17.96
CA PRO A 350 -11.35 -16.61 -18.69
C PRO A 350 -12.03 -15.59 -17.77
N PRO A 351 -12.64 -14.51 -18.31
CA PRO A 351 -13.48 -13.64 -17.51
C PRO A 351 -14.56 -14.50 -16.86
N SER A 352 -14.65 -14.44 -15.53
CA SER A 352 -15.82 -14.93 -14.80
C SER A 352 -17.05 -14.29 -15.41
N GLY A 353 -17.83 -15.10 -16.15
CA GLY A 353 -19.06 -14.66 -16.77
C GLY A 353 -19.99 -14.13 -15.70
N HIS A 354 -20.43 -12.88 -15.85
CA HIS A 354 -21.69 -12.46 -15.27
C HIS A 354 -22.79 -13.20 -16.03
N LEU A 355 -23.42 -14.17 -15.36
CA LEU A 355 -24.78 -14.61 -15.65
C LEU A 355 -25.75 -13.72 -14.88
#